data_AF-A0A7I8DZ50-F1
#
_entry.id   AF-A0A7I8DZ50-F1
#
_cell.length_a   1.000
_cell.length_b   1.000
_cell.length_c   1.000
_cell.angle_alpha   90.00
_cell.angle_beta   90.00
_cell.angle_gamma   90.00
#
_symmetry.space_group_name_H-M   'P 1'
#
loop_
_entity.id
_entity.type
_entity.pdbx_description
1 polymer ?
#
loop_
_entity_poly.entity_id
_entity_poly.type
_entity_poly.pdbx_seq_one_letter_code
_entity_poly.pdbx_strand_id
1 'polypeptide(L)'
;MSKGKSNDDGYRGVHVYYQKDNKHYPIEIQFNTYYDRQLNDWLHDKFYKRGYDSFYGQILRKYYENGRIKLAEELEEVLENVLHHCEKI
;
A
#
# COMPACT_ATOMS: atom_id res chain seq x y z
N MET A 1 -16.55 -7.23 14.77
CA MET A 1 -16.10 -6.48 13.58
C MET A 1 -14.61 -6.27 13.73
N SER A 2 -13.78 -6.85 12.86
CA SER A 2 -12.37 -6.50 12.83
C SER A 2 -12.31 -5.00 12.54
N LYS A 3 -11.59 -4.24 13.37
CA LYS A 3 -11.13 -2.92 12.96
C LYS A 3 -10.35 -3.20 11.67
N GLY A 4 -10.80 -2.68 10.52
CA GLY A 4 -10.05 -2.79 9.27
C GLY A 4 -8.58 -2.42 9.51
N LYS A 5 -7.66 -2.83 8.62
CA LYS A 5 -6.19 -2.69 8.74
C LYS A 5 -5.77 -1.73 9.87
N SER A 6 -5.27 -2.28 10.98
CA SER A 6 -5.06 -1.52 12.23
C SER A 6 -4.12 -0.33 12.07
N ASN A 7 -3.28 -0.35 11.02
CA ASN A 7 -2.36 0.72 10.66
C ASN A 7 -2.57 1.11 9.18
N ASP A 8 -2.77 2.39 8.93
CA ASP A 8 -2.77 2.96 7.58
C ASP A 8 -1.34 3.03 7.05
N ASP A 9 -1.03 2.26 6.02
CA ASP A 9 0.26 2.22 5.32
C ASP A 9 0.18 2.80 3.91
N GLY A 10 -0.92 3.49 3.58
CA GLY A 10 -1.19 4.02 2.24
C GLY A 10 -1.81 3.02 1.26
N TYR A 11 -1.90 1.74 1.63
CA TYR A 11 -2.62 0.74 0.84
C TYR A 11 -4.13 0.99 0.86
N ARG A 12 -4.79 0.80 -0.28
CA ARG A 12 -6.26 0.78 -0.37
C ARG A 12 -6.73 -0.44 -1.16
N GLY A 13 -7.71 -1.15 -0.61
CA GLY A 13 -8.30 -2.32 -1.22
C GLY A 13 -9.26 -2.99 -0.26
N VAL A 14 -10.20 -3.77 -0.80
CA VAL A 14 -11.13 -4.57 -0.01
C VAL A 14 -10.73 -6.04 -0.15
N HIS A 15 -10.49 -6.70 0.98
CA HIS A 15 -10.14 -8.12 1.02
C HIS A 15 -11.33 -8.92 1.55
N VAL A 16 -11.76 -9.92 0.80
CA VAL A 16 -12.83 -10.84 1.19
C VAL A 16 -12.23 -12.22 1.38
N TYR A 17 -12.30 -12.71 2.62
CA TYR A 17 -11.92 -14.06 2.97
C TYR A 17 -13.15 -14.96 2.94
N TYR A 18 -13.07 -16.07 2.21
CA TYR A 18 -14.15 -17.03 2.12
C TYR A 18 -13.62 -18.45 2.31
N GLN A 19 -14.29 -19.21 3.16
CA GLN A 19 -14.11 -20.65 3.30
C GLN A 19 -15.47 -21.28 3.49
N LYS A 20 -15.83 -22.22 2.61
CA LYS A 20 -17.14 -22.89 2.65
C LYS A 20 -17.30 -23.75 3.91
N ASP A 21 -16.30 -24.56 4.21
CA ASP A 21 -16.20 -25.42 5.40
C ASP A 21 -14.74 -25.87 5.62
N ASN A 22 -14.49 -26.61 6.69
CA ASN A 22 -13.15 -27.07 7.09
C ASN A 22 -12.50 -28.09 6.13
N LYS A 23 -13.23 -28.59 5.12
CA LYS A 23 -12.71 -29.51 4.09
C LYS A 23 -12.33 -28.80 2.79
N HIS A 24 -12.61 -27.50 2.66
CA HIS A 24 -12.26 -26.70 1.48
C HIS A 24 -11.15 -25.71 1.83
N TYR A 25 -10.28 -25.45 0.85
CA TYR A 25 -9.26 -24.43 1.00
C TYR A 25 -9.89 -23.04 1.13
N PRO A 26 -9.40 -22.21 2.07
CA PRO A 26 -9.79 -20.82 2.14
C PRO A 26 -9.28 -20.08 0.89
N ILE A 27 -10.07 -19.13 0.42
CA ILE A 27 -9.69 -18.21 -0.65
C ILE A 27 -9.75 -16.77 -0.15
N GLU A 28 -8.87 -15.93 -0.71
CA GLU A 28 -8.89 -14.48 -0.54
C GLU A 28 -9.18 -13.83 -1.89
N ILE A 29 -10.15 -12.93 -1.92
CA ILE A 29 -10.49 -12.13 -3.10
C ILE A 29 -10.16 -10.68 -2.79
N GLN A 30 -9.30 -10.06 -3.60
CA GLN A 30 -8.91 -8.67 -3.47
C GLN A 30 -9.60 -7.81 -4.53
N PHE A 31 -10.31 -6.77 -4.09
CA PHE A 31 -10.93 -5.76 -4.94
C PHE A 31 -10.17 -4.45 -4.82
N ASN A 32 -9.73 -3.90 -5.95
CA ASN A 32 -9.01 -2.64 -6.03
C ASN A 32 -9.53 -1.85 -7.24
N THR A 33 -9.52 -0.53 -7.14
CA THR A 33 -9.66 0.31 -8.34
C THR A 33 -8.38 0.21 -9.17
N TYR A 34 -8.46 0.50 -10.48
CA TYR A 34 -7.27 0.54 -11.33
C TYR A 34 -6.21 1.53 -10.83
N TYR A 35 -6.67 2.67 -10.29
CA TYR A 35 -5.81 3.69 -9.71
C TYR A 35 -5.09 3.17 -8.46
N ASP A 36 -5.82 2.59 -7.50
CA ASP A 36 -5.21 2.04 -6.28
C ASP A 36 -4.29 0.84 -6.59
N ARG A 37 -4.63 0.02 -7.58
CA ARG A 37 -3.85 -1.17 -7.93
C ARG A 37 -2.43 -0.80 -8.38
N GLN A 38 -2.29 0.23 -9.20
CA GLN A 38 -0.98 0.70 -9.67
C GLN A 38 -0.08 1.09 -8.50
N LEU A 39 -0.57 1.95 -7.60
CA LEU A 39 0.20 2.35 -6.42
C LEU A 39 0.52 1.16 -5.51
N ASN A 40 -0.47 0.29 -5.28
CA ASN A 40 -0.29 -0.88 -4.41
C ASN A 40 0.81 -1.82 -4.95
N ASP A 41 0.88 -2.04 -6.26
CA ASP A 41 1.90 -2.88 -6.88
C ASP A 41 3.30 -2.26 -6.73
N TRP A 42 3.43 -0.93 -6.88
CA TRP A 42 4.70 -0.24 -6.65
C TRP A 42 5.13 -0.25 -5.19
N LEU A 43 4.20 -0.01 -4.26
CA LEU A 43 4.47 -0.13 -2.82
C LEU A 43 4.88 -1.55 -2.46
N HIS A 44 4.25 -2.57 -3.04
CA HIS A 44 4.64 -3.96 -2.84
C HIS A 44 6.06 -4.27 -3.27
N ASP A 45 6.49 -3.78 -4.43
CA ASP A 45 7.83 -4.07 -4.91
C ASP A 45 8.92 -3.26 -4.18
N LYS A 46 8.69 -1.96 -3.97
CA LYS A 46 9.73 -1.01 -3.55
C LYS A 46 9.71 -0.68 -2.07
N PHE A 47 8.55 -0.75 -1.43
CA PHE A 47 8.36 -0.29 -0.06
C PHE A 47 8.23 -1.44 0.94
N TYR A 48 7.26 -2.35 0.74
CA TYR A 48 6.94 -3.38 1.73
C TYR A 48 8.05 -4.42 1.92
N LYS A 49 8.80 -4.78 0.87
CA LYS A 49 9.94 -5.70 0.98
C LYS A 49 11.07 -5.16 1.88
N ARG A 50 11.11 -3.86 2.12
CA ARG A 50 12.20 -3.19 2.86
C ARG A 50 11.84 -2.89 4.32
N GLY A 51 10.61 -3.16 4.74
CA GLY A 51 10.17 -3.00 6.13
C GLY A 51 10.15 -1.54 6.61
N TYR A 52 9.95 -0.58 5.71
CA TYR A 52 9.84 0.83 6.06
C TYR A 52 8.60 1.14 6.91
N ASP A 53 8.69 2.21 7.70
CA ASP A 53 7.62 2.66 8.58
C ASP A 53 6.36 3.07 7.79
N SER A 54 5.18 2.61 8.22
CA SER A 54 3.89 2.93 7.60
C SER A 54 3.65 4.43 7.35
N PHE A 55 4.26 5.30 8.16
CA PHE A 55 4.25 6.75 7.97
C PHE A 55 4.69 7.18 6.56
N TYR A 56 5.75 6.57 6.04
CA TYR A 56 6.27 6.88 4.71
C TYR A 56 5.31 6.42 3.61
N GLY A 57 4.63 5.29 3.81
CA GLY A 57 3.59 4.80 2.89
C GLY A 57 2.39 5.77 2.80
N GLN A 58 1.99 6.37 3.92
CA GLN A 58 0.96 7.42 3.93
C GLN A 58 1.40 8.68 3.17
N ILE A 59 2.66 9.08 3.28
CA ILE A 59 3.20 10.23 2.53
C ILE A 59 3.21 9.94 1.02
N LEU A 60 3.69 8.75 0.62
CA LEU A 60 3.67 8.32 -0.78
C LEU A 60 2.24 8.32 -1.34
N ARG A 61 1.28 7.83 -0.56
CA ARG A 61 -0.14 7.87 -0.93
C ARG A 61 -0.63 9.29 -1.19
N LYS A 62 -0.32 10.25 -0.30
CA LYS A 62 -0.69 11.65 -0.49
C LYS A 62 -0.06 12.24 -1.75
N TYR A 63 1.21 11.94 -2.04
CA TYR A 63 1.86 12.43 -3.25
C TYR A 63 1.26 11.82 -4.53
N TYR A 64 0.89 10.54 -4.49
CA TYR A 64 0.18 9.88 -5.57
C TYR A 64 -1.19 10.52 -5.84
N GLU A 65 -2.00 10.71 -4.80
CA GLU A 65 -3.34 11.34 -4.90
C GLU A 65 -3.29 12.79 -5.38
N ASN A 66 -2.23 13.52 -5.06
CA ASN A 66 -2.00 14.88 -5.57
C ASN A 66 -1.39 14.92 -6.98
N GLY A 67 -1.20 13.77 -7.63
CA GLY A 67 -0.69 13.66 -8.99
C GLY A 67 0.81 13.93 -9.14
N ARG A 68 1.59 13.89 -8.04
CA ARG A 68 3.05 14.03 -8.06
C ARG A 68 3.75 12.73 -8.49
N ILE A 69 3.11 11.59 -8.29
CA ILE A 69 3.58 10.28 -8.73
C ILE A 69 2.60 9.78 -9.78
N LYS A 70 3.09 9.58 -11.01
CA LYS A 70 2.34 9.06 -12.16
C LYS A 70 2.98 7.80 -12.72
N LEU A 71 4.29 7.63 -12.53
CA LEU A 71 5.08 6.51 -12.99
C LEU A 71 5.82 5.82 -11.83
N ALA A 72 6.29 4.60 -12.07
CA ALA A 72 6.96 3.80 -11.05
C ALA A 72 8.31 4.40 -10.65
N GLU A 73 9.03 5.01 -11.60
CA GLU A 73 10.33 5.63 -11.38
C GLU A 73 10.21 6.87 -10.47
N GLU A 74 9.15 7.66 -10.66
CA GLU A 74 8.84 8.82 -9.81
C GLU A 74 8.54 8.41 -8.37
N LEU A 75 7.97 7.21 -8.15
CA LEU A 75 7.74 6.70 -6.81
C LEU A 75 9.06 6.40 -6.08
N GLU A 76 10.06 5.86 -6.77
CA GLU A 76 11.38 5.63 -6.18
C GLU A 76 12.07 6.94 -5.79
N GLU A 77 12.06 7.93 -6.69
CA GLU A 77 12.63 9.25 -6.41
C GLU A 77 11.93 9.92 -5.22
N VAL A 78 10.60 9.89 -5.18
CA VAL A 78 9.85 10.45 -4.05
C VAL A 78 10.11 9.66 -2.77
N LEU A 79 10.22 8.34 -2.83
CA LEU A 79 10.55 7.51 -1.66
C LEU A 79 11.93 7.85 -1.11
N GLU A 80 12.96 7.95 -1.93
CA GLU A 80 14.31 8.36 -1.50
C GLU A 80 14.28 9.74 -0.85
N ASN A 81 13.61 10.70 -1.49
CA ASN A 81 13.47 12.05 -0.94
C ASN A 81 12.77 12.05 0.43
N VAL A 82 11.68 11.30 0.56
CA VAL A 82 10.91 11.17 1.81
C VAL A 82 11.76 10.49 2.90
N LEU A 83 12.52 9.45 2.57
CA LEU A 83 13.42 8.79 3.52
C LEU A 83 14.56 9.69 3.99
N HIS A 84 15.08 10.57 3.11
CA HIS A 84 16.17 11.49 3.44
C HIS A 84 15.72 12.76 4.19
N HIS A 85 14.51 13.27 3.92
CA HIS A 85 14.07 14.58 4.42
C HIS A 85 13.01 14.52 5.52
N CYS A 86 12.36 13.37 5.73
CA CYS A 86 11.45 13.19 6.85
C CYS A 86 12.20 12.56 8.03
N GLU A 87 12.90 13.41 8.79
CA GLU A 87 13.31 13.05 10.15
C GLU A 87 12.06 12.66 10.96
N LYS A 88 12.13 11.53 11.67
CA LYS A 88 11.10 11.17 12.64
C LYS A 88 11.12 12.24 13.74
N ILE A 89 10.13 13.13 13.75
CA ILE A 89 9.82 14.03 14.89
C ILE A 89 9.37 13.18 16.07
#